data_AF-A0A2E8BDE3-F1
#
_entry.id   AF-A0A2E8BDE3-F1
#
_cell.length_a   1.000
_cell.length_b   1.000
_cell.length_c   1.000
_cell.angle_alpha   90.00
_cell.angle_beta   90.00
_cell.angle_gamma   90.00
#
_symmetry.space_group_name_H-M   'P 1'
#
loop_
_entity.id
_entity.type
_entity.pdbx_description
1 polymer ?
#
loop_
_entity_poly.entity_id
_entity_poly.type
_entity_poly.pdbx_seq_one_letter_code
_entity_poly.pdbx_strand_id
1 'polypeptide(L)'
;MDEDEMARGLDHLMEQNETELPFLASYGADMDGAGIDVDALFSGVETFLSSRGVKFTHNAESIKLNSISIKKHEEGLLLEAEHEHLPLVNSDLERVGFFQGTLSESKSKLSVVLQMWGGEHRRFIERLVEHCAQ
;
A
#
# COMPACT_ATOMS: atom_id res chain seq x y z
N MET A 1 -47.58 5.01 4.08
CA MET A 1 -46.11 4.86 4.05
C MET A 1 -45.59 6.24 4.31
N ASP A 2 -45.23 6.49 5.56
CA ASP A 2 -44.92 7.81 6.08
C ASP A 2 -43.44 8.14 5.79
N GLU A 3 -43.18 9.37 5.36
CA GLU A 3 -41.84 9.86 4.98
C GLU A 3 -40.81 9.72 6.12
N ASP A 4 -41.27 9.66 7.37
CA ASP A 4 -40.45 9.46 8.57
C ASP A 4 -39.86 8.05 8.72
N GLU A 5 -40.50 7.01 8.15
CA GLU A 5 -40.00 5.63 8.21
C GLU A 5 -38.85 5.40 7.21
N MET A 6 -38.86 6.15 6.11
CA MET A 6 -37.80 6.15 5.10
C MET A 6 -36.55 6.91 5.56
N ALA A 7 -36.75 8.02 6.30
CA ALA A 7 -35.65 8.80 6.89
C ALA A 7 -34.86 8.00 7.93
N ARG A 8 -35.55 7.20 8.78
CA ARG A 8 -34.88 6.33 9.78
C ARG A 8 -34.20 5.12 9.16
N GLY A 9 -34.71 4.59 8.05
CA GLY A 9 -34.05 3.53 7.29
C GLY A 9 -32.77 3.99 6.62
N LEU A 10 -32.72 5.24 6.17
CA LEU A 10 -31.54 5.85 5.54
C LEU A 10 -30.42 6.09 6.56
N ASP A 11 -30.76 6.62 7.74
CA ASP A 11 -29.82 6.93 8.82
C ASP A 11 -29.09 5.65 9.31
N HIS A 12 -29.83 4.54 9.41
CA HIS A 12 -29.28 3.24 9.80
C HIS A 12 -28.37 2.61 8.72
N LEU A 13 -28.56 2.96 7.45
CA LEU A 13 -27.68 2.55 6.34
C LEU A 13 -26.41 3.41 6.28
N MET A 14 -26.48 4.67 6.70
CA MET A 14 -25.32 5.57 6.79
C MET A 14 -24.38 5.17 7.94
N GLU A 15 -24.93 4.81 9.11
CA GLU A 15 -24.16 4.36 10.29
C GLU A 15 -23.39 3.05 10.02
N GLN A 16 -23.89 2.18 9.14
CA GLN A 16 -23.18 0.96 8.70
C GLN A 16 -22.04 1.23 7.71
N ASN A 17 -22.03 2.38 7.02
CA ASN A 17 -20.98 2.75 6.05
C ASN A 17 -19.86 3.59 6.69
N GLU A 18 -20.06 4.22 7.86
CA GLU A 18 -19.00 5.01 8.53
C GLU A 18 -17.79 4.18 8.97
N THR A 19 -17.94 2.86 9.13
CA THR A 19 -16.81 1.96 9.41
C THR A 19 -15.92 1.68 8.19
N GLU A 20 -16.28 2.15 7.00
CA GLU A 20 -15.48 2.05 5.77
C GLU A 20 -14.79 3.36 5.37
N LEU A 21 -14.85 4.41 6.18
CA LEU A 21 -14.03 5.62 5.97
C LEU A 21 -12.51 5.33 5.91
N PRO A 22 -11.93 4.39 6.70
CA PRO A 22 -10.53 3.99 6.53
C PRO A 22 -10.27 3.21 5.23
N PHE A 23 -11.31 2.68 4.58
CA PHE A 23 -11.25 1.95 3.31
C PHE A 23 -11.38 2.90 2.12
N LEU A 24 -12.21 3.96 2.22
CA LEU A 24 -12.36 5.00 1.20
C LEU A 24 -11.23 6.03 1.17
N ALA A 25 -10.53 6.29 2.28
CA ALA A 25 -9.26 7.02 2.26
C ALA A 25 -8.18 6.31 1.41
N SER A 26 -8.34 5.00 1.19
CA SER A 26 -7.48 4.21 0.30
C SER A 26 -7.88 4.35 -1.18
N TYR A 27 -9.05 4.92 -1.48
CA TYR A 27 -9.58 5.08 -2.84
C TYR A 27 -9.82 6.55 -3.25
N GLY A 28 -9.65 7.50 -2.34
CA GLY A 28 -9.79 8.94 -2.61
C GLY A 28 -8.61 9.74 -2.11
N ALA A 29 -7.65 10.01 -2.99
CA ALA A 29 -7.41 11.42 -3.26
C ALA A 29 -8.14 11.67 -4.57
N ASP A 30 -9.23 12.44 -4.51
CA ASP A 30 -9.90 12.99 -5.68
C ASP A 30 -8.85 13.47 -6.68
N MET A 31 -9.01 13.08 -7.94
CA MET A 31 -8.24 13.64 -9.06
C MET A 31 -8.66 15.09 -9.28
N ASP A 32 -8.29 15.95 -8.34
CA ASP A 32 -8.32 17.40 -8.45
C ASP A 32 -6.87 17.89 -8.42
N GLY A 33 -6.06 17.39 -9.37
CA GLY A 33 -4.68 17.83 -9.61
C GLY A 33 -3.70 17.68 -8.43
N ALA A 34 -4.11 17.07 -7.32
CA ALA A 34 -3.28 16.87 -6.14
C ALA A 34 -2.35 15.69 -6.41
N GLY A 35 -1.04 15.96 -6.38
CA GLY A 35 -0.01 14.94 -6.52
C GLY A 35 -0.16 13.82 -5.48
N ILE A 36 0.58 12.74 -5.70
CA ILE A 36 0.61 11.58 -4.82
C ILE A 36 1.01 12.03 -3.40
N ASP A 37 0.18 11.74 -2.41
CA ASP A 37 0.51 12.00 -0.99
C ASP A 37 1.49 10.94 -0.48
N VAL A 38 2.78 11.20 -0.72
CA VAL A 38 3.88 10.29 -0.38
C VAL A 38 3.97 10.08 1.13
N ASP A 39 3.64 11.08 1.94
CA ASP A 39 3.68 10.99 3.41
C ASP A 39 2.57 10.09 3.95
N ALA A 40 1.36 10.20 3.39
CA ALA A 40 0.25 9.30 3.70
C ALA A 40 0.55 7.86 3.28
N LEU A 41 1.11 7.65 2.08
CA LEU A 41 1.56 6.33 1.63
C LEU A 41 2.60 5.75 2.60
N PHE A 42 3.59 6.56 2.99
CA PHE A 42 4.68 6.14 3.87
C PHE A 42 4.14 5.70 5.24
N SER A 43 3.30 6.54 5.84
CA SER A 43 2.66 6.25 7.13
C SER A 43 1.75 5.03 7.06
N GLY A 44 1.07 4.83 5.93
CA GLY A 44 0.24 3.65 5.68
C GLY A 44 1.04 2.35 5.67
N VAL A 45 2.18 2.35 4.98
CA VAL A 45 3.12 1.20 4.95
C VAL A 45 3.70 0.95 6.34
N GLU A 46 4.15 2.00 7.03
CA GLU A 46 4.72 1.88 8.38
C GLU A 46 3.73 1.29 9.38
N THR A 47 2.49 1.79 9.39
CA THR A 47 1.40 1.29 10.25
C THR A 47 1.07 -0.17 9.92
N PHE A 48 1.11 -0.52 8.64
CA PHE A 48 0.85 -1.89 8.18
C PHE A 48 1.92 -2.89 8.61
N LEU A 49 3.20 -2.51 8.53
CA LEU A 49 4.31 -3.34 9.02
C LEU A 49 4.27 -3.48 10.55
N SER A 50 3.99 -2.37 11.24
CA SER A 50 3.88 -2.34 12.71
C SER A 50 2.74 -3.21 13.21
N SER A 51 1.57 -3.16 12.58
CA SER A 51 0.40 -3.96 12.97
C SER A 51 0.61 -5.47 12.81
N ARG A 52 1.55 -5.88 11.94
CA ARG A 52 1.97 -7.29 11.79
C ARG A 52 3.13 -7.70 12.69
N GLY A 53 3.67 -6.80 13.52
CA GLY A 53 4.82 -7.10 14.37
C GLY A 53 6.11 -7.35 13.59
N VAL A 54 6.22 -6.84 12.37
CA VAL A 54 7.43 -6.94 11.55
C VAL A 54 8.51 -6.06 12.17
N LYS A 55 9.73 -6.59 12.32
CA LYS A 55 10.88 -5.81 12.80
C LYS A 55 11.47 -5.03 11.62
N PHE A 56 11.44 -3.70 11.71
CA PHE A 56 12.04 -2.82 10.72
C PHE A 56 12.70 -1.64 11.41
N THR A 57 13.64 -1.01 10.71
CA THR A 57 14.23 0.28 11.09
C THR A 57 13.70 1.33 10.14
N HIS A 58 13.12 2.42 10.67
CA HIS A 58 12.65 3.54 9.85
C HIS A 58 13.38 4.83 10.23
N ASN A 59 13.40 5.77 9.30
CA ASN A 59 13.70 7.18 9.52
C ASN A 59 12.62 8.01 8.82
N ALA A 60 12.76 9.34 8.82
CA ALA A 60 11.76 10.25 8.26
C ALA A 60 11.46 10.02 6.75
N GLU A 61 12.35 9.35 6.01
CA GLU A 61 12.28 9.23 4.55
C GLU A 61 12.35 7.78 4.04
N SER A 62 12.64 6.81 4.91
CA SER A 62 12.86 5.43 4.50
C SER A 62 12.58 4.41 5.60
N ILE A 63 12.11 3.24 5.19
CA ILE A 63 11.91 2.04 6.00
C ILE A 63 12.84 0.97 5.44
N LYS A 64 13.63 0.33 6.29
CA LYS A 64 14.48 -0.80 5.96
C LYS A 64 14.10 -2.01 6.81
N LEU A 65 13.93 -3.14 6.16
CA LEU A 65 13.62 -4.42 6.79
C LEU A 65 14.32 -5.53 6.00
N ASN A 66 15.21 -6.27 6.65
CA ASN A 66 16.03 -7.32 6.01
C ASN A 66 16.66 -6.82 4.70
N SER A 67 16.31 -7.44 3.58
CA SER A 67 16.75 -7.09 2.23
C SER A 67 15.79 -6.17 1.46
N ILE A 68 14.77 -5.62 2.13
CA ILE A 68 13.78 -4.72 1.56
C ILE A 68 14.04 -3.29 2.07
N SER A 69 13.98 -2.33 1.15
CA SER A 69 14.11 -0.90 1.41
C SER A 69 12.94 -0.17 0.75
N ILE A 70 12.24 0.65 1.53
CA ILE A 70 11.13 1.49 1.07
C ILE A 70 11.54 2.94 1.32
N LYS A 71 11.53 3.79 0.31
CA LYS A 71 11.99 5.20 0.40
C LYS A 71 10.96 6.13 -0.20
N LYS A 72 10.86 7.35 0.31
CA LYS A 72 10.11 8.42 -0.34
C LYS A 72 10.79 8.80 -1.66
N HIS A 73 9.99 9.01 -2.69
CA HIS A 73 10.41 9.39 -4.04
C HIS A 73 9.45 10.46 -4.57
N GLU A 74 9.89 11.26 -5.55
CA GLU A 74 9.08 12.34 -6.13
C GLU A 74 7.76 11.81 -6.73
N GLU A 75 7.80 10.59 -7.25
CA GLU A 75 6.67 9.93 -7.90
C GLU A 75 5.92 8.94 -6.99
N GLY A 76 6.20 8.88 -5.68
CA GLY A 76 5.56 7.92 -4.76
C GLY A 76 6.53 7.30 -3.75
N LEU A 77 6.33 6.03 -3.39
CA LEU A 77 7.28 5.27 -2.59
C LEU A 77 8.09 4.33 -3.46
N LEU A 78 9.41 4.46 -3.45
CA LEU A 78 10.30 3.52 -4.09
C LEU A 78 10.49 2.28 -3.18
N LEU A 79 10.04 1.12 -3.66
CA LEU A 79 10.27 -0.18 -3.05
C LEU A 79 11.39 -0.90 -3.79
N GLU A 80 12.45 -1.23 -3.07
CA GLU A 80 13.57 -2.02 -3.54
C GLU A 80 13.68 -3.29 -2.68
N ALA A 81 13.90 -4.44 -3.30
CA ALA A 81 14.23 -5.66 -2.57
C ALA A 81 15.33 -6.44 -3.28
N GLU A 82 16.23 -7.05 -2.52
CA GLU A 82 17.32 -7.88 -3.03
C GLU A 82 17.40 -9.21 -2.29
N HIS A 83 16.82 -10.26 -2.85
CA HIS A 83 16.76 -11.58 -2.22
C HIS A 83 16.81 -12.69 -3.26
N GLU A 84 17.37 -13.84 -2.92
CA GLU A 84 17.36 -15.00 -3.82
C GLU A 84 15.91 -15.51 -4.03
N HIS A 85 15.53 -15.76 -5.28
CA HIS A 85 14.23 -16.33 -5.65
C HIS A 85 13.01 -15.56 -5.11
N LEU A 86 12.93 -14.25 -5.37
CA LEU A 86 11.76 -13.43 -5.04
C LEU A 86 10.48 -14.09 -5.57
N PRO A 87 9.41 -14.16 -4.76
CA PRO A 87 8.18 -14.89 -5.09
C PRO A 87 7.27 -14.06 -6.01
N LEU A 88 7.84 -13.39 -7.01
CA LEU A 88 7.16 -12.44 -7.89
C LEU A 88 7.32 -12.81 -9.37
N VAL A 89 6.39 -12.30 -10.16
CA VAL A 89 6.44 -12.27 -11.63
C VAL A 89 6.30 -10.83 -12.11
N ASN A 90 6.67 -10.55 -13.37
CA ASN A 90 6.59 -9.19 -13.93
C ASN A 90 5.19 -8.58 -13.82
N SER A 91 4.14 -9.38 -14.03
CA SER A 91 2.76 -8.92 -13.89
C SER A 91 2.37 -8.51 -12.47
N ASP A 92 3.15 -8.89 -11.44
CA ASP A 92 2.95 -8.35 -10.09
C ASP A 92 3.32 -6.85 -10.01
N LEU A 93 4.28 -6.40 -10.83
CA LEU A 93 4.79 -5.03 -10.87
C LEU A 93 4.08 -4.13 -11.91
N GLU A 94 3.28 -4.73 -12.78
CA GLU A 94 2.49 -4.04 -13.82
C GLU A 94 1.06 -3.71 -13.34
N ARG A 95 0.72 -4.02 -12.09
CA ARG A 95 -0.61 -3.73 -11.54
C ARG A 95 -0.82 -2.23 -11.35
N VAL A 96 -2.09 -1.83 -11.36
CA VAL A 96 -2.50 -0.45 -11.13
C VAL A 96 -1.96 0.01 -9.78
N GLY A 97 -1.26 1.15 -9.75
CA GLY A 97 -0.68 1.72 -8.54
C GLY A 97 0.80 1.41 -8.35
N PHE A 98 1.37 0.57 -9.22
CA PHE A 98 2.80 0.41 -9.39
C PHE A 98 3.27 1.13 -10.65
N PHE A 99 4.45 1.75 -10.56
CA PHE A 99 5.08 2.50 -11.62
C PHE A 99 6.56 2.11 -11.72
N GLN A 100 7.11 2.14 -12.94
CA GLN A 100 8.52 1.78 -13.23
C GLN A 100 8.96 0.43 -12.63
N GLY A 101 8.05 -0.54 -12.57
CA GLY A 101 8.30 -1.86 -12.05
C GLY A 101 9.37 -2.62 -12.83
N THR A 102 10.43 -3.04 -12.16
CA THR A 102 11.52 -3.84 -12.72
C THR A 102 11.80 -5.03 -11.82
N LEU A 103 11.83 -6.23 -12.41
CA LEU A 103 12.27 -7.46 -11.76
C LEU A 103 13.46 -8.02 -12.54
N SER A 104 14.53 -8.40 -11.86
CA SER A 104 15.68 -9.04 -12.53
C SER A 104 15.29 -10.40 -13.11
N GLU A 105 15.91 -10.81 -14.21
CA GLU A 105 15.65 -12.11 -14.84
C GLU A 105 15.88 -13.29 -13.88
N SER A 106 16.87 -13.14 -12.99
CA SER A 106 17.18 -14.11 -11.94
C SER A 106 16.24 -14.04 -10.73
N LYS A 107 15.24 -13.14 -10.74
CA LYS A 107 14.31 -12.88 -9.62
C LYS A 107 15.05 -12.62 -8.31
N SER A 108 16.21 -11.99 -8.42
CA SER A 108 17.11 -11.67 -7.31
C SER A 108 16.91 -10.26 -6.78
N LYS A 109 16.35 -9.37 -7.62
CA LYS A 109 16.19 -7.96 -7.31
C LYS A 109 14.91 -7.41 -7.91
N LEU A 110 14.19 -6.60 -7.15
CA LEU A 110 13.05 -5.83 -7.63
C LEU A 110 13.23 -4.34 -7.31
N SER A 111 12.63 -3.50 -8.15
CA SER A 111 12.45 -2.07 -7.92
C SER A 111 11.10 -1.66 -8.48
N VAL A 112 10.29 -0.95 -7.70
CA VAL A 112 8.99 -0.44 -8.16
C VAL A 112 8.57 0.78 -7.35
N VAL A 113 7.93 1.75 -8.01
CA VAL A 113 7.36 2.93 -7.35
C VAL A 113 5.89 2.66 -7.06
N LEU A 114 5.51 2.75 -5.79
CA LEU A 114 4.15 2.62 -5.30
C LEU A 114 3.49 4.00 -5.23
N GLN A 115 2.41 4.17 -5.97
CA GLN A 115 1.65 5.42 -6.08
C GLN A 115 0.27 5.34 -5.41
N MET A 116 -0.17 4.14 -5.06
CA MET A 116 -1.45 3.90 -4.41
C MET A 116 -1.30 3.00 -3.20
N TRP A 117 -2.21 3.12 -2.25
CA TRP A 117 -2.29 2.22 -1.11
C TRP A 117 -3.62 1.48 -1.15
N GLY A 118 -3.60 0.16 -1.02
CA GLY A 118 -4.81 -0.65 -1.15
C GLY A 118 -4.56 -2.12 -0.88
N GLY A 119 -5.61 -2.96 -0.97
CA GLY A 119 -5.52 -4.38 -0.64
C GLY A 119 -4.47 -5.15 -1.44
N GLU A 120 -4.34 -4.88 -2.73
CA GLU A 120 -3.34 -5.54 -3.59
C GLU A 120 -1.90 -5.15 -3.21
N HIS A 121 -1.66 -3.87 -2.92
CA HIS A 121 -0.35 -3.35 -2.50
C HIS A 121 0.07 -3.91 -1.14
N ARG A 122 -0.89 -3.98 -0.20
CA ARG A 122 -0.71 -4.61 1.11
C ARG A 122 -0.30 -6.08 0.97
N ARG A 123 -1.02 -6.84 0.15
CA ARG A 123 -0.71 -8.25 -0.14
C ARG A 123 0.64 -8.42 -0.83
N PHE A 124 1.02 -7.48 -1.70
CA PHE A 124 2.33 -7.48 -2.35
C PHE A 124 3.47 -7.31 -1.32
N ILE A 125 3.38 -6.31 -0.45
CA ILE A 125 4.37 -6.09 0.62
C ILE A 125 4.39 -7.27 1.59
N GLU A 126 3.24 -7.81 1.96
CA GLU A 126 3.15 -8.99 2.84
C GLU A 126 3.90 -10.20 2.26
N ARG A 127 3.65 -10.55 0.99
CA ARG A 127 4.37 -11.64 0.30
C ARG A 127 5.88 -11.41 0.28
N LEU A 128 6.32 -10.17 0.08
CA LEU A 128 7.74 -9.83 0.09
C LEU A 128 8.36 -9.96 1.47
N VAL A 129 7.70 -9.41 2.49
CA VAL A 129 8.16 -9.47 3.88
C VAL A 129 8.21 -10.91 4.36
N GLU A 130 7.18 -11.72 4.10
CA GLU A 130 7.13 -13.14 4.49
C GLU A 130 8.28 -13.94 3.89
N HIS A 131 8.63 -13.68 2.62
CA HIS A 131 9.72 -14.39 1.96
C HIS A 131 11.10 -13.90 2.40
N CYS A 132 11.27 -12.59 2.58
CA CYS A 132 12.56 -12.01 2.96
C CYS A 132 12.82 -12.04 4.47
N ALA A 133 11.86 -12.51 5.29
CA ALA A 133 12.02 -12.70 6.73
C ALA A 133 12.37 -14.13 7.14
N GLN A 134 12.41 -15.06 6.18
CA GLN A 134 12.88 -16.44 6.36
C GLN A 134 14.40 -16.52 6.33
#